data_AF-A0A1Y1YC71-F1
#
_entry.id   AF-A0A1Y1YC71-F1
#
_cell.length_a   1.000
_cell.length_b   1.000
_cell.length_c   1.000
_cell.angle_alpha   90.00
_cell.angle_beta   90.00
_cell.angle_gamma   90.00
#
_symmetry.space_group_name_H-M   'P 1'
#
loop_
_entity.id
_entity.type
_entity.pdbx_description
1 polymer ?
#
loop_
_entity_poly.entity_id
_entity_poly.type
_entity_poly.pdbx_seq_one_letter_code
_entity_poly.pdbx_strand_id
1 'polypeptide(L)'
;MRVVTRTEGEEVTGSAMTRGFFGALKYASVATFVGIFANATWPYFNRLPTVQKGWLLTAITLAGFANGSEAALTGFERKNRSQQIQEANRKRYEALYGNVDQPETTTVSNGPEPSQ
;
A
#
# COMPACT_ATOMS: atom_id res chain seq x y z
N MET A 1 -13.26 10.10 -5.09
CA MET A 1 -12.68 9.51 -3.86
C MET A 1 -13.62 8.39 -3.41
N ARG A 2 -13.19 7.13 -3.40
CA ARG A 2 -14.00 6.03 -2.84
C ARG A 2 -13.97 6.17 -1.32
N VAL A 3 -15.11 5.99 -0.66
CA VAL A 3 -15.17 5.90 0.80
C VAL A 3 -14.47 4.61 1.19
N VAL A 4 -13.28 4.75 1.78
CA VAL A 4 -12.54 3.63 2.38
C VAL A 4 -13.38 3.12 3.55
N THR A 5 -13.65 1.82 3.59
CA THR A 5 -14.38 1.24 4.73
C THR A 5 -13.52 1.36 5.98
N ARG A 6 -14.12 1.47 7.18
CA ARG A 6 -13.34 1.60 8.43
C ARG A 6 -12.27 0.51 8.57
N THR A 7 -12.57 -0.71 8.11
CA THR A 7 -11.67 -1.85 8.13
C THR A 7 -10.45 -1.66 7.21
N GLU A 8 -10.64 -1.17 5.98
CA GLU A 8 -9.53 -0.84 5.08
C GLU A 8 -8.69 0.32 5.65
N GLY A 9 -9.30 1.29 6.34
CA GLY A 9 -8.60 2.40 6.99
C GLY A 9 -7.67 1.95 8.12
N GLU A 10 -8.11 1.00 8.94
CA GLU A 10 -7.31 0.41 10.02
C GLU A 10 -6.12 -0.39 9.48
N GLU A 11 -6.32 -1.21 8.44
CA GLU A 11 -5.25 -1.98 7.81
C GLU A 11 -4.17 -1.08 7.17
N VAL A 12 -4.60 -0.04 6.45
CA VAL A 12 -3.69 0.95 5.84
C VAL A 12 -2.88 1.67 6.92
N THR A 13 -3.55 2.09 8.00
CA THR A 13 -2.89 2.79 9.12
C THR A 13 -1.89 1.87 9.83
N GLY A 14 -2.26 0.63 10.14
CA GLY A 14 -1.39 -0.34 10.81
C GLY A 14 -0.14 -0.69 9.99
N SER A 15 -0.30 -0.83 8.68
CA SER A 15 0.83 -1.09 7.79
C SER A 15 1.72 0.15 7.59
N ALA A 16 1.12 1.35 7.52
CA ALA A 16 1.86 2.62 7.50
C ALA A 16 2.67 2.83 8.78
N MET A 17 2.09 2.55 9.96
CA MET A 17 2.82 2.62 11.23
C MET A 17 3.96 1.60 11.30
N THR A 18 3.74 0.37 10.83
CA THR A 18 4.77 -0.68 10.86
C THR A 18 5.95 -0.33 9.96
N ARG A 19 5.69 0.06 8.70
CA ARG A 19 6.75 0.50 7.78
C ARG A 19 7.38 1.81 8.22
N GLY A 20 6.61 2.72 8.80
CA GLY A 20 7.12 3.92 9.45
C GLY A 20 8.09 3.57 10.58
N PHE A 21 7.76 2.63 11.46
CA PHE A 21 8.64 2.17 12.54
C PHE A 21 9.95 1.59 12.00
N PHE A 22 9.89 0.74 10.98
CA PHE A 22 11.11 0.24 10.32
C PHE A 22 11.92 1.36 9.65
N GLY A 23 11.25 2.35 9.04
CA GLY A 23 11.89 3.54 8.50
C GLY A 23 12.60 4.36 9.57
N ALA A 24 11.95 4.59 10.72
CA ALA A 24 12.52 5.26 11.87
C ALA A 24 13.76 4.53 12.38
N LEU A 25 13.69 3.20 12.54
CA LEU A 25 14.81 2.39 13.01
C LEU A 25 16.04 2.50 12.08
N LYS A 26 15.81 2.44 10.76
CA LYS A 26 16.88 2.56 9.75
C LYS A 26 17.53 3.93 9.76
N TYR A 27 16.74 4.98 9.90
CA TYR A 27 17.29 6.34 9.94
C TYR A 27 17.92 6.65 11.28
N ALA A 28 17.39 6.12 12.39
CA ALA A 28 17.99 6.25 13.72
C ALA A 28 19.39 5.62 13.77
N SER A 29 19.58 4.43 13.17
CA SER A 29 20.89 3.78 13.13
C SER A 29 21.90 4.59 12.31
N VAL A 30 21.49 5.09 11.13
CA VAL A 30 22.32 5.97 10.30
C VAL A 30 22.65 7.28 11.02
N ALA A 31 21.65 7.91 11.64
CA ALA A 31 21.83 9.18 12.35
C ALA A 31 22.77 9.02 13.55
N THR A 32 22.68 7.91 14.28
CA THR A 32 23.59 7.60 15.39
C THR A 32 25.01 7.42 14.89
N PHE A 33 25.21 6.65 13.81
CA PHE A 33 26.53 6.44 13.22
C PHE A 33 27.14 7.75 12.73
N VAL A 34 26.39 8.54 11.96
CA VAL A 34 26.83 9.86 11.48
C VAL A 34 27.09 10.81 12.64
N GLY A 35 26.25 10.78 13.69
CA GLY A 35 26.42 11.60 14.88
C GLY A 35 27.71 11.28 15.64
N ILE A 36 28.05 9.99 15.81
CA ILE A 36 29.31 9.57 16.42
C ILE A 36 30.49 10.01 15.55
N PHE A 37 30.41 9.75 14.24
CA PHE A 37 31.47 10.12 13.30
C PHE A 37 31.73 11.63 13.25
N ALA A 38 30.66 12.43 13.19
CA ALA A 38 30.74 13.89 13.19
C ALA A 38 31.27 14.43 14.53
N ASN A 39 30.95 13.78 15.65
CA ASN A 39 31.47 14.18 16.95
C ASN A 39 32.99 13.92 17.06
N ALA A 40 33.47 12.82 16.46
CA ALA A 40 34.90 12.49 16.44
C ALA A 40 35.73 13.33 15.45
N THR A 41 35.18 13.63 14.26
CA THR A 41 35.95 14.25 13.18
C THR A 41 35.73 15.75 13.02
N TRP A 42 34.58 16.29 13.46
CA TRP A 42 34.21 17.68 13.21
C TRP A 42 34.23 18.52 14.51
N PRO A 43 35.21 19.42 14.69
CA PRO A 43 35.40 20.15 15.96
C PRO A 43 34.25 21.10 16.29
N TYR A 44 33.62 21.70 15.28
CA TYR A 44 32.42 22.51 15.46
C TYR A 44 31.21 21.69 15.94
N PHE A 45 30.99 20.50 15.36
CA PHE A 45 29.90 19.62 15.79
C PHE A 45 30.12 19.09 17.21
N ASN A 46 31.36 18.79 17.58
CA ASN A 46 31.70 18.37 18.94
C ASN A 46 31.31 19.45 19.98
N ARG A 47 31.53 20.74 19.68
CA ARG A 47 31.18 21.86 20.56
C ARG A 47 29.67 22.10 20.73
N LEU A 48 28.81 21.49 19.91
CA LEU A 48 27.37 21.66 20.05
C LEU A 48 26.85 21.03 21.35
N PRO A 49 25.89 21.67 22.03
CA PRO A 49 25.20 21.11 23.19
C PRO A 49 24.56 19.76 22.87
N THR A 50 24.58 18.83 23.83
CA THR A 50 23.97 17.50 23.71
C THR A 50 22.48 17.57 23.33
N VAL A 51 21.76 18.58 23.81
CA VAL A 51 20.34 18.80 23.49
C VAL A 51 20.14 19.08 21.99
N GLN A 52 20.99 19.90 21.38
CA GLN A 52 20.91 20.22 19.96
C GLN A 52 21.23 18.99 19.09
N LYS A 53 22.25 18.21 19.50
CA LYS A 53 22.58 16.93 18.84
C LYS A 53 21.42 15.93 18.94
N GLY A 54 20.80 15.83 20.12
CA GLY A 54 19.64 14.98 20.37
C GLY A 54 18.44 15.37 19.51
N TRP A 55 18.16 16.68 19.40
CA TRP A 55 17.07 17.16 18.55
C TRP A 55 17.28 16.80 17.07
N LEU A 56 18.53 16.89 16.59
CA LEU A 56 18.91 16.51 15.23
C LEU A 56 18.71 15.01 14.97
N LEU A 57 19.11 14.16 15.93
CA LEU A 57 18.88 12.71 15.88
C LEU A 57 17.39 12.37 15.81
N THR A 58 16.58 13.04 16.64
CA THR A 58 15.12 12.85 16.66
C THR A 58 14.49 13.28 15.33
N ALA A 59 14.91 14.42 14.76
CA ALA A 59 14.42 14.91 13.48
C ALA A 59 14.72 13.93 12.33
N ILE A 60 15.93 13.37 12.28
CA ILE A 60 16.31 12.38 11.26
C ILE A 60 15.50 11.08 11.44
N THR A 61 15.30 10.65 12.67
CA THR A 61 14.48 9.47 12.99
C THR A 61 13.03 9.67 12.55
N LEU A 62 12.46 10.86 12.80
CA LEU A 62 11.11 11.22 12.39
C LEU A 62 10.98 11.30 10.86
N ALA A 63 12.00 11.81 10.18
CA ALA A 63 12.06 11.81 8.71
C ALA A 63 12.05 10.37 8.16
N GLY A 64 12.78 9.45 8.81
CA GLY A 64 12.72 8.03 8.48
C GLY A 64 11.33 7.42 8.68
N PHE A 65 10.64 7.81 9.75
CA PHE A 65 9.26 7.39 9.99
C PHE A 65 8.32 7.84 8.87
N ALA A 66 8.40 9.12 8.49
CA ALA A 66 7.59 9.69 7.43
C ALA A 66 7.84 9.01 6.07
N ASN A 67 9.11 8.78 5.72
CA ASN A 67 9.47 8.10 4.48
C ASN A 67 8.94 6.65 4.46
N GLY A 68 9.09 5.92 5.57
CA GLY A 68 8.58 4.57 5.71
C GLY A 68 7.05 4.47 5.61
N SER A 69 6.33 5.41 6.23
CA SER A 69 4.87 5.43 6.19
C SER A 69 4.34 5.85 4.81
N GLU A 70 4.96 6.81 4.13
CA GLU A 70 4.59 7.23 2.78
C GLU A 70 4.80 6.10 1.75
N ALA A 71 5.91 5.36 1.85
CA ALA A 71 6.16 4.17 1.04
C ALA A 71 5.11 3.06 1.27
N ALA A 72 4.51 3.00 2.47
CA ALA A 72 3.39 2.11 2.74
C ALA A 72 2.14 2.57 1.98
N LEU A 73 1.75 3.83 2.19
CA LEU A 73 0.52 4.42 1.60
C LEU A 73 0.52 4.32 0.08
N THR A 74 1.63 4.72 -0.56
CA THR A 74 1.79 4.61 -2.01
C THR A 74 1.74 3.16 -2.50
N GLY A 75 2.26 2.21 -1.71
CA GLY A 75 2.16 0.78 -1.97
C GLY A 75 0.71 0.27 -1.92
N PHE A 76 -0.08 0.72 -0.95
CA PHE A 76 -1.51 0.40 -0.87
C PHE A 76 -2.28 0.93 -2.07
N GLU A 77 -2.03 2.18 -2.47
CA GLU A 77 -2.70 2.75 -3.65
C GLU A 77 -2.40 1.94 -4.91
N ARG A 78 -1.14 1.52 -5.10
CA ARG A 78 -0.75 0.68 -6.23
C ARG A 78 -1.42 -0.69 -6.19
N LYS A 79 -1.47 -1.33 -5.02
CA LYS A 79 -2.14 -2.63 -4.83
C LYS A 79 -3.65 -2.52 -5.08
N ASN A 80 -4.28 -1.45 -4.61
CA ASN A 80 -5.71 -1.22 -4.82
C ASN A 80 -6.03 -0.96 -6.30
N ARG A 81 -5.16 -0.25 -7.03
CA ARG A 81 -5.34 -0.07 -8.49
C ARG A 81 -5.17 -1.39 -9.24
N SER A 82 -4.19 -2.21 -8.89
CA SER A 82 -3.98 -3.50 -9.57
C SER A 82 -5.14 -4.48 -9.31
N GLN A 83 -5.69 -4.51 -8.09
CA GLN A 83 -6.86 -5.32 -7.75
C GLN A 83 -8.11 -4.89 -8.53
N GLN A 84 -8.37 -3.57 -8.64
CA GLN A 84 -9.50 -3.06 -9.42
C GLN A 84 -9.41 -3.44 -10.91
N ILE A 85 -8.21 -3.42 -11.49
CA ILE A 85 -7.99 -3.84 -12.88
C ILE A 85 -8.27 -5.33 -13.03
N GLN A 86 -7.82 -6.16 -12.09
CA GLN A 86 -8.08 -7.61 -12.10
C GLN A 86 -9.57 -7.93 -11.97
N GLU A 87 -10.28 -7.26 -11.06
CA GLU A 87 -11.74 -7.42 -10.91
C GLU A 87 -12.50 -6.98 -12.16
N ALA A 88 -12.12 -5.85 -12.77
CA ALA A 88 -12.73 -5.38 -14.01
C ALA A 88 -12.49 -6.36 -15.16
N ASN A 89 -11.27 -6.90 -15.27
CA ASN A 89 -10.95 -7.91 -16.28
C ASN A 89 -11.70 -9.22 -16.04
N ARG A 90 -11.83 -9.65 -14.77
CA ARG A 90 -12.61 -10.84 -14.41
C ARG A 90 -14.08 -10.67 -14.78
N LYS A 91 -14.71 -9.54 -14.44
CA LYS A 91 -16.10 -9.25 -14.82
C LYS A 91 -16.31 -9.23 -16.33
N ARG A 92 -15.35 -8.66 -17.08
CA ARG A 92 -15.37 -8.69 -18.56
C ARG A 92 -15.27 -10.12 -19.08
N TYR A 93 -14.39 -10.93 -18.51
CA TYR A 93 -14.23 -12.33 -18.90
C TYR A 93 -15.49 -13.14 -18.59
N GLU A 94 -16.07 -13.00 -17.40
CA GLU A 94 -17.33 -13.64 -17.01
C GLU A 94 -18.51 -13.18 -17.90
N ALA A 95 -18.58 -11.92 -18.29
CA ALA A 95 -19.62 -11.45 -19.21
C ALA A 95 -19.48 -12.04 -20.63
N LEU A 96 -18.25 -12.23 -21.11
CA LEU A 96 -17.98 -12.75 -22.45
C LEU A 96 -18.05 -14.28 -22.54
N TYR A 97 -17.64 -14.98 -21.48
CA TYR A 97 -17.45 -16.43 -21.49
C TYR A 97 -18.25 -17.18 -20.42
N GLY A 98 -18.90 -16.48 -19.49
CA GLY A 98 -19.67 -17.10 -18.40
C GLY A 98 -21.05 -17.64 -18.78
N ASN A 99 -21.49 -17.45 -20.04
CA ASN A 99 -22.74 -18.00 -20.57
C ASN A 99 -22.58 -19.29 -21.39
N VAL A 100 -21.39 -19.89 -21.46
CA VAL A 100 -21.16 -21.08 -22.32
C VAL A 100 -21.72 -22.38 -21.70
N ASP A 101 -22.09 -22.37 -20.41
CA ASP A 101 -22.62 -23.56 -19.71
C ASP A 101 -24.13 -23.49 -19.38
N GLN A 102 -24.90 -22.57 -19.98
CA GLN A 102 -26.36 -22.77 -20.03
C GLN A 102 -26.67 -23.60 -21.28
N PRO A 103 -27.05 -24.89 -21.15
CA PRO A 103 -27.83 -25.52 -22.21
C PRO A 103 -29.12 -24.71 -22.30
N GLU A 104 -29.18 -23.77 -23.25
CA GLU A 104 -30.45 -23.25 -23.72
C GLU A 104 -31.24 -24.47 -24.19
N THR A 105 -32.17 -24.91 -23.34
CA THR A 105 -33.28 -25.77 -23.72
C THR A 105 -34.12 -24.93 -24.68
N THR A 106 -33.66 -24.81 -25.93
CA THR A 106 -34.49 -24.37 -27.04
C THR A 106 -35.48 -25.50 -27.25
N THR A 107 -36.58 -25.46 -26.50
CA THR A 107 -37.79 -26.19 -26.83
C THR A 107 -38.26 -25.69 -28.18
N VAL A 108 -37.80 -26.36 -29.25
CA VAL A 108 -38.45 -26.33 -30.55
C VAL A 108 -39.80 -27.00 -30.36
N SER A 109 -40.79 -26.20 -29.94
CA SER A 109 -42.19 -26.59 -29.97
C SER A 109 -42.61 -26.64 -31.42
N ASN A 110 -42.53 -27.83 -32.02
CA ASN A 110 -43.06 -28.13 -33.33
C ASN A 110 -44.50 -27.58 -33.45
N GLY A 111 -44.73 -26.79 -34.51
CA GLY A 111 -46.06 -26.31 -34.87
C GLY A 111 -47.00 -27.49 -35.19
N PRO A 112 -48.32 -27.30 -35.03
CA PRO A 112 -49.28 -28.39 -35.19
C PRO A 112 -49.34 -28.85 -36.66
N GLU A 113 -49.16 -30.15 -36.89
CA GLU A 113 -49.46 -30.81 -38.16
C GLU A 113 -50.96 -30.68 -38.49
N PRO A 114 -51.34 -30.26 -39.71
CA PRO A 114 -52.73 -30.33 -40.14
C PRO A 114 -53.08 -31.76 -40.55
N SER A 115 -53.95 -32.42 -39.78
CA SER A 115 -54.59 -33.67 -40.18
C SER A 115 -55.62 -33.42 -41.28
N GLN A 116 -55.48 -34.15 -42.39
CA GLN A 116 -56.47 -34.28 -43.47
C GLN A 116 -57.69 -35.08 -43.03
#